data_AF-X1M0Z6-F1
#
_entry.id   AF-X1M0Z6-F1
#
_cell.length_a   1.000
_cell.length_b   1.000
_cell.length_c   1.000
_cell.angle_alpha   90.00
_cell.angle_beta   90.00
_cell.angle_gamma   90.00
#
_symmetry.space_group_name_H-M   'P 1'
#
loop_
_entity.id
_entity.type
_entity.pdbx_description
1 polymer ?
#
loop_
_entity_poly.entity_id
_entity_poly.type
_entity_poly.pdbx_seq_one_letter_code
_entity_poly.pdbx_strand_id
1 'polypeptide(L)'
;LKNSVKDRIEDRDYADFVSMGERISARVLAATIKSMGFSSKYFDPADKDFPIITDANFNQAKILFQESQEKCQKIIKPLLEKKVIPIVCGFLGRNCEDGSIT
;
A
#
# COMPACT_ATOMS: atom_id res chain seq x y z
N LEU A 1 25.58 -1.30 -19.68
CA LEU A 1 24.54 -2.15 -19.05
C LEU A 1 23.48 -1.40 -18.21
N LYS A 2 23.65 -0.11 -17.86
CA LYS A 2 22.72 0.60 -16.96
C LYS A 2 21.43 1.18 -17.58
N ASN A 3 21.31 1.22 -18.92
CA ASN A 3 20.20 1.93 -19.58
C ASN A 3 19.22 1.03 -20.36
N SER A 4 19.44 -0.29 -20.42
CA SER A 4 18.65 -1.16 -21.33
C SER A 4 17.45 -1.87 -20.68
N VAL A 5 17.41 -1.95 -19.35
CA VAL A 5 16.33 -2.66 -18.65
C VAL A 5 15.15 -1.73 -18.35
N LYS A 6 15.43 -0.44 -18.09
CA LYS A 6 14.40 0.57 -17.80
C LYS A 6 13.48 0.84 -18.99
N ASP A 7 13.99 0.72 -20.22
CA ASP A 7 13.23 0.98 -21.45
C ASP A 7 12.31 -0.17 -21.88
N ARG A 8 12.31 -1.33 -21.17
CA ARG A 8 11.51 -2.51 -21.53
C ARG A 8 10.47 -2.92 -20.49
N ILE A 9 10.46 -2.26 -19.33
CA ILE A 9 9.53 -2.55 -18.25
C ILE A 9 8.52 -1.41 -18.25
N GLU A 10 7.24 -1.74 -18.42
CA GLU A 10 6.18 -0.73 -18.33
C GLU A 10 6.18 -0.12 -16.93
N ASP A 11 5.86 1.17 -16.79
CA ASP A 11 5.91 1.87 -15.49
C ASP A 11 5.10 1.13 -14.40
N ARG A 12 4.02 0.46 -14.80
CA ARG A 12 3.21 -0.41 -13.95
C ARG A 12 3.98 -1.62 -13.43
N ASP A 13 4.69 -2.34 -14.29
CA ASP A 13 5.51 -3.50 -13.90
C ASP A 13 6.64 -3.07 -12.95
N TYR A 14 7.21 -1.88 -13.16
CA TYR A 14 8.21 -1.31 -12.28
C TYR A 14 7.63 -0.98 -10.89
N ALA A 15 6.47 -0.32 -10.84
CA ALA A 15 5.78 -0.01 -9.59
C ALA A 15 5.44 -1.31 -8.82
N ASP A 16 4.94 -2.33 -9.51
CA ASP A 16 4.66 -3.64 -8.93
C ASP A 16 5.92 -4.30 -8.37
N PHE A 17 7.05 -4.28 -9.11
CA PHE A 17 8.31 -4.86 -8.64
C PHE A 17 8.85 -4.14 -7.41
N VAL A 18 8.86 -2.80 -7.42
CA VAL A 18 9.32 -2.00 -6.28
C VAL A 18 8.41 -2.21 -5.06
N SER A 19 7.11 -2.45 -5.28
CA SER A 19 6.14 -2.71 -4.20
C SER A 19 6.46 -3.96 -3.37
N MET A 20 7.15 -4.95 -3.95
CA MET A 20 7.36 -6.24 -3.30
C MET A 20 8.10 -6.10 -1.97
N GLY A 21 9.08 -5.19 -1.89
CA GLY A 21 9.87 -4.97 -0.67
C GLY A 21 9.00 -4.50 0.50
N GLU A 22 8.17 -3.49 0.27
CA GLU A 22 7.27 -2.92 1.28
C GLU A 22 6.13 -3.87 1.66
N ARG A 23 5.66 -4.68 0.71
CA ARG A 23 4.65 -5.73 0.98
C ARG A 23 5.21 -6.83 1.88
N ILE A 24 6.43 -7.29 1.59
CA ILE A 24 7.10 -8.31 2.42
C ILE A 24 7.40 -7.75 3.81
N SER A 25 7.95 -6.54 3.93
CA SER A 25 8.28 -5.93 5.22
C SER A 25 7.05 -5.76 6.11
N ALA A 26 5.95 -5.22 5.55
CA ALA A 26 4.68 -5.04 6.26
C ALA A 26 4.06 -6.38 6.69
N ARG A 27 4.14 -7.40 5.84
CA ARG A 27 3.62 -8.74 6.17
C ARG A 27 4.42 -9.41 7.29
N VAL A 28 5.75 -9.32 7.25
CA VAL A 28 6.64 -9.81 8.31
C VAL A 28 6.32 -9.08 9.62
N LEU A 29 6.21 -7.75 9.61
CA LEU A 29 5.87 -6.97 10.79
C LEU A 29 4.51 -7.38 11.38
N ALA A 30 3.48 -7.54 10.54
CA ALA A 30 2.17 -7.97 10.99
C ALA A 30 2.20 -9.35 11.67
N ALA A 31 2.97 -10.29 11.11
CA ALA A 31 3.15 -11.62 11.70
C ALA A 31 3.90 -11.57 13.03
N THR A 32 4.97 -10.77 13.12
CA THR A 32 5.73 -10.57 14.36
C THR A 32 4.85 -10.00 15.47
N ILE A 33 4.07 -8.96 15.17
CA ILE A 33 3.13 -8.36 16.14
C ILE A 33 2.10 -9.39 16.64
N LYS A 34 1.59 -10.24 15.74
CA LYS A 34 0.70 -11.35 16.12
C LYS A 34 1.39 -12.37 17.01
N SER A 35 2.64 -12.74 16.73
CA SER A 35 3.39 -13.68 17.58
C SER A 35 3.68 -13.11 18.97
N MET A 36 3.67 -11.79 19.14
CA MET A 36 3.82 -11.12 20.42
C MET A 36 2.49 -11.02 21.20
N GLY A 37 1.40 -11.58 20.68
CA GLY A 37 0.08 -11.60 21.34
C GLY A 37 -0.82 -10.40 21.03
N PHE A 38 -0.43 -9.53 20.09
CA PHE A 38 -1.24 -8.38 19.68
C PHE A 38 -2.05 -8.67 18.41
N SER A 39 -3.27 -8.15 18.34
CA SER A 39 -4.07 -8.19 17.11
C SER A 39 -3.51 -7.20 16.09
N SER A 40 -3.24 -7.66 14.86
CA SER A 40 -2.84 -6.80 13.74
C SER A 40 -3.58 -7.14 12.45
N LYS A 41 -3.76 -6.14 11.59
CA LYS A 41 -4.29 -6.29 10.22
C LYS A 41 -3.32 -5.66 9.22
N TYR A 42 -2.77 -6.49 8.34
CA TYR A 42 -2.01 -6.04 7.16
C TYR A 42 -2.98 -5.59 6.06
N PHE A 43 -2.62 -4.52 5.36
CA PHE A 43 -3.32 -4.01 4.18
C PHE A 43 -2.41 -4.12 2.97
N ASP A 44 -2.75 -5.02 2.04
CA ASP A 44 -2.04 -5.10 0.77
C ASP A 44 -2.45 -3.92 -0.13
N PRO A 45 -1.53 -3.24 -0.83
CA PRO A 45 -1.86 -2.20 -1.81
C PRO A 45 -2.80 -2.67 -2.94
N ALA A 46 -2.80 -3.98 -3.25
CA ALA A 46 -3.77 -4.57 -4.17
C ALA A 46 -5.18 -4.70 -3.58
N ASP A 47 -5.33 -4.62 -2.26
CA ASP A 47 -6.63 -4.73 -1.61
C ASP A 47 -7.48 -3.47 -1.83
N LYS A 48 -8.78 -3.67 -2.06
CA LYS A 48 -9.76 -2.58 -2.12
C LYS A 48 -9.80 -1.72 -0.86
N ASP A 49 -9.33 -2.25 0.28
CA ASP A 49 -9.34 -1.57 1.57
C ASP A 49 -8.03 -0.79 1.83
N PHE A 50 -7.05 -0.82 0.92
CA PHE A 50 -5.80 -0.08 1.08
C PHE A 50 -6.07 1.42 1.21
N PRO A 51 -5.55 2.10 2.25
CA PRO A 51 -6.04 3.43 2.62
C PRO A 51 -5.38 4.59 1.85
N ILE A 52 -4.24 4.37 1.17
CA ILE A 52 -3.54 5.43 0.45
C ILE A 52 -3.98 5.41 -1.01
N ILE A 53 -4.70 6.46 -1.43
CA ILE A 53 -5.28 6.59 -2.76
C ILE A 53 -4.49 7.59 -3.57
N THR A 54 -4.22 7.26 -4.82
CA THR A 54 -3.40 8.04 -5.74
C THR A 54 -4.10 8.26 -7.07
N ASP A 55 -3.59 9.24 -7.84
CA ASP A 55 -3.92 9.39 -9.26
C ASP A 55 -3.19 8.34 -10.14
N ALA A 56 -3.48 8.34 -11.44
CA ALA A 56 -2.91 7.38 -12.39
C ALA A 56 -1.46 7.67 -12.83
N ASN A 57 -0.75 8.60 -12.19
CA ASN A 57 0.59 9.00 -12.59
C ASN A 57 1.66 8.06 -12.00
N PHE A 58 1.76 6.80 -12.45
CA PHE A 58 2.60 5.74 -11.88
C PHE A 58 4.03 6.11 -11.43
N ASN A 59 4.74 6.97 -12.18
CA ASN A 59 6.11 7.37 -11.80
C ASN A 59 6.18 8.48 -10.74
N GLN A 60 5.11 9.26 -10.56
CA GLN A 60 5.03 10.42 -9.66
C GLN A 60 3.61 10.59 -9.11
N ALA A 61 3.05 9.48 -8.63
CA ALA A 61 1.65 9.43 -8.27
C ALA A 61 1.38 10.37 -7.10
N LYS A 62 0.35 11.20 -7.24
CA LYS A 62 -0.01 12.16 -6.19
C LYS A 62 -1.05 11.54 -5.27
N ILE A 63 -0.83 11.69 -3.97
CA ILE A 63 -1.80 11.28 -2.96
C ILE A 63 -3.06 12.14 -3.09
N LEU A 64 -4.18 11.47 -3.26
CA LEU A 64 -5.51 12.05 -3.18
C LEU A 64 -5.92 12.08 -1.69
N PHE A 65 -5.62 13.22 -1.05
CA PHE A 65 -5.70 13.36 0.41
C PHE A 65 -7.10 13.17 0.97
N GLN A 66 -8.12 13.71 0.31
CA GLN A 66 -9.50 13.63 0.79
C GLN A 66 -9.98 12.18 0.78
N GLU A 67 -9.75 11.48 -0.32
CA GLU A 67 -10.10 10.08 -0.55
C GLU A 67 -9.37 9.17 0.43
N SER A 68 -8.07 9.40 0.61
CA SER A 68 -7.26 8.66 1.58
C SER A 68 -7.74 8.90 3.02
N GLN A 69 -8.09 10.14 3.37
CA GLN A 69 -8.60 10.50 4.69
C GLN A 69 -9.95 9.83 4.96
N GLU A 70 -10.89 9.90 4.02
CA GLU A 70 -12.18 9.23 4.13
C GLU A 70 -12.03 7.72 4.31
N LYS A 71 -11.10 7.11 3.57
CA LYS A 71 -10.83 5.68 3.65
C LYS A 71 -10.20 5.29 4.98
N CYS A 72 -9.24 6.08 5.48
CA CYS A 72 -8.71 5.94 6.83
C CYS A 72 -9.81 6.03 7.90
N GLN A 73 -10.73 6.99 7.78
CA GLN A 73 -11.84 7.12 8.73
C GLN A 73 -12.80 5.92 8.68
N LYS A 74 -13.10 5.39 7.50
CA LYS A 74 -13.99 4.25 7.31
C LYS A 74 -13.37 2.92 7.75
N ILE A 75 -12.06 2.75 7.59
CA ILE A 75 -11.39 1.44 7.70
C ILE A 75 -10.42 1.39 8.88
N ILE A 76 -9.53 2.38 9.00
CA ILE A 76 -8.45 2.38 9.98
C ILE A 76 -8.96 2.75 11.37
N LYS A 77 -9.78 3.80 11.48
CA LYS A 77 -10.34 4.26 12.76
C LYS A 77 -11.08 3.16 13.52
N PRO A 78 -12.00 2.38 12.91
CA PRO A 78 -12.69 1.30 13.63
C PRO A 78 -11.76 0.17 14.11
N LEU A 79 -10.61 -0.06 13.45
CA LEU A 79 -9.64 -1.05 13.90
C LEU A 79 -8.89 -0.59 15.14
N LEU A 80 -8.48 0.69 15.14
CA LEU A 80 -7.84 1.30 16.30
C LEU A 80 -8.77 1.29 17.52
N GLU A 81 -10.05 1.62 17.33
CA GLU A 81 -11.08 1.52 18.39
C GLU A 81 -11.22 0.09 18.94
N LYS A 82 -11.05 -0.92 18.08
CA LYS A 82 -11.05 -2.35 18.44
C LYS A 82 -9.69 -2.87 18.93
N LYS A 83 -8.70 -2.00 19.14
CA LYS A 83 -7.33 -2.36 19.55
C LYS A 83 -6.64 -3.33 18.58
N VAL A 84 -6.96 -3.25 17.29
CA VAL A 84 -6.25 -3.94 16.22
C VAL A 84 -5.25 -2.98 15.60
N ILE A 85 -3.98 -3.37 15.55
CA ILE A 85 -2.90 -2.58 14.98
C ILE A 85 -2.95 -2.67 13.45
N PRO A 86 -3.27 -1.57 12.73
CA PRO A 86 -3.24 -1.55 11.28
C PRO A 86 -1.79 -1.46 10.79
N ILE A 87 -1.41 -2.30 9.82
CA ILE A 87 -0.09 -2.30 9.19
C ILE A 87 -0.28 -1.97 7.71
N VAL A 88 0.17 -0.78 7.32
CA VAL A 88 0.03 -0.22 5.97
C VAL A 88 1.43 -0.10 5.35
N CYS A 89 1.59 -0.54 4.11
CA CYS A 89 2.84 -0.35 3.37
C CYS A 89 3.19 1.14 3.22
N GLY A 90 4.47 1.46 3.38
CA GLY A 90 4.99 2.77 2.97
C GLY A 90 5.20 2.81 1.44
N PHE A 91 5.57 3.99 0.93
CA PHE A 91 5.97 4.25 -0.47
C PHE A 91 4.91 4.00 -1.56
N LEU A 92 3.87 3.22 -1.28
CA LEU A 92 2.91 2.72 -2.27
C LEU A 92 1.54 3.39 -2.13
N GLY A 93 0.85 3.47 -3.26
CA GLY A 93 -0.53 3.94 -3.39
C GLY A 93 -1.39 2.96 -4.19
N ARG A 94 -2.70 3.20 -4.14
CA ARG A 94 -3.70 2.52 -4.97
C ARG A 94 -4.38 3.55 -5.87
N ASN A 95 -4.23 3.39 -7.18
CA ASN A 95 -4.87 4.23 -8.18
C ASN A 95 -6.40 4.22 -7.99
N CYS A 96 -7.01 5.41 -8.01
CA CYS A 96 -8.46 5.58 -7.85
C CYS A 96 -9.28 5.05 -9.05
N GLU A 97 -8.70 4.93 -10.24
CA GLU A 97 -9.40 4.54 -11.47
C GLU A 97 -9.54 3.02 -11.61
N ASP A 98 -8.41 2.31 -11.65
CA ASP A 98 -8.35 0.86 -11.92
C ASP A 98 -7.86 0.05 -10.71
N GLY A 99 -7.36 0.73 -9.67
CA GLY A 99 -6.80 0.06 -8.51
C GLY A 99 -5.42 -0.56 -8.73
N SER A 100 -4.69 -0.14 -9.75
CA SER A 100 -3.29 -0.51 -9.89
C SER A 100 -2.45 0.02 -8.72
N ILE A 101 -1.31 -0.62 -8.46
CA ILE A 101 -0.32 -0.13 -7.52
C ILE A 101 0.47 1.00 -8.19
N THR A 102 0.72 2.07 -7.44
CA THR A 102 1.51 3.23 -7.86
C THR A 102 2.56 3.57 -6.83
#